data_AF-A0A959X2B6-F1
#
_entry.id   AF-A0A959X2B6-F1
#
_cell.length_a   1.000
_cell.length_b   1.000
_cell.length_c   1.000
_cell.angle_alpha   90.00
_cell.angle_beta   90.00
_cell.angle_gamma   90.00
#
_symmetry.space_group_name_H-M   'P 1'
#
loop_
_entity.id
_entity.type
_entity.pdbx_description
1 polymer ?
#
loop_
_entity_poly.entity_id
_entity_poly.type
_entity_poly.pdbx_seq_one_letter_code
_entity_poly.pdbx_strand_id
1 'polypeptide(L)'
;AIIKTVAYTIASIFAAIGGALFVPIVGIISPKDVGVTPSILFLAGVVIGGRTTLLGPVLGTIALRFVETGLSETYPAFWTYFQGALFILVITFLPQGVATLGPWLKRMAERYRYRRTKKPAPARAAETIETPQLVGRT
;
A
#
# COMPACT_ATOMS: atom_id res chain seq x y z
N ALA A 1 -6.28 27.53 -3.03
CA ALA A 1 -4.84 27.82 -3.21
C ALA A 1 -4.10 27.74 -1.87
N ILE A 2 -4.49 28.53 -0.87
CA ILE A 2 -3.83 28.66 0.44
C ILE A 2 -3.54 27.32 1.15
N ILE A 3 -4.51 26.40 1.24
CA ILE A 3 -4.32 25.11 1.93
C ILE A 3 -3.18 24.28 1.33
N LYS A 4 -3.08 24.24 -0.01
CA LYS A 4 -2.03 23.48 -0.71
C LYS A 4 -0.66 24.12 -0.49
N THR A 5 -0.60 25.45 -0.51
CA THR A 5 0.63 26.20 -0.23
C THR A 5 1.10 25.97 1.20
N VAL A 6 0.21 26.09 2.19
CA VAL A 6 0.56 25.85 3.60
C VAL A 6 1.02 24.40 3.81
N ALA A 7 0.32 23.42 3.25
CA ALA A 7 0.73 22.03 3.33
C ALA A 7 2.11 21.79 2.68
N TYR A 8 2.38 22.40 1.53
CA TYR A 8 3.68 22.33 0.86
C TYR A 8 4.79 23.00 1.67
N THR A 9 4.53 24.16 2.26
CA THR A 9 5.50 24.86 3.12
C THR A 9 5.86 24.01 4.34
N ILE A 10 4.86 23.43 5.02
CA ILE A 10 5.09 22.54 6.16
C ILE A 10 5.91 21.32 5.72
N ALA A 11 5.56 20.67 4.61
CA ALA A 11 6.31 19.53 4.08
C ALA A 11 7.76 19.90 3.73
N SER A 12 7.99 21.08 3.16
CA SER A 12 9.32 21.57 2.81
C SER A 12 10.20 21.82 4.04
N ILE A 13 9.62 22.29 5.15
CA ILE A 13 10.33 22.44 6.43
C ILE A 13 10.81 21.08 6.93
N PHE A 14 9.94 20.06 6.95
CA PHE A 14 10.36 18.70 7.35
C PHE A 14 11.42 18.11 6.42
N ALA A 15 11.30 18.33 5.10
CA ALA A 15 12.31 17.91 4.14
C ALA A 15 13.67 18.60 4.37
N ALA A 16 13.66 19.90 4.65
CA ALA A 16 14.88 20.67 4.95
C ALA A 16 15.56 20.18 6.24
N ILE A 17 14.78 19.93 7.30
CA ILE A 17 15.29 19.38 8.57
C ILE A 17 15.92 18.01 8.32
N GLY A 18 15.23 17.13 7.59
CA GLY A 18 15.76 15.80 7.24
C GLY A 18 17.07 15.88 6.47
N GLY A 19 17.16 16.77 5.48
CA GLY A 19 18.39 17.01 4.71
C GLY A 19 19.52 17.58 5.56
N ALA A 20 19.23 18.52 6.46
CA ALA A 20 20.21 19.09 7.37
C ALA A 20 20.78 18.04 8.35
N LEU A 21 19.92 17.15 8.86
CA LEU A 21 20.33 16.04 9.72
C LEU A 21 21.10 14.94 8.96
N PHE A 22 20.90 14.81 7.65
CA PHE A 22 21.61 13.84 6.82
C PHE A 22 23.11 14.16 6.70
N VAL A 23 23.48 15.45 6.62
CA VAL A 23 24.87 15.90 6.45
C VAL A 23 25.84 15.34 7.52
N PRO A 24 25.59 15.50 8.84
CA PRO A 24 26.49 14.95 9.85
C PRO A 24 26.46 13.41 9.94
N ILE A 25 25.39 12.75 9.45
CA ILE A 25 25.29 11.29 9.45
C ILE A 25 26.25 10.69 8.40
N VAL A 26 26.34 11.28 7.22
CA VAL A 26 27.21 10.78 6.14
C VAL A 26 28.66 11.29 6.23
N GLY A 27 28.89 12.42 6.90
CA GLY A 27 30.22 12.97 7.18
C GLY A 27 30.91 13.64 5.99
N ILE A 28 30.96 12.97 4.83
CA ILE A 28 31.54 13.50 3.59
C ILE A 28 30.52 13.37 2.45
N ILE A 29 30.21 14.50 1.81
CA ILE A 29 29.28 14.54 0.67
C ILE A 29 30.05 14.62 -0.65
N SER A 30 29.61 13.82 -1.59
CA SER A 30 30.06 13.79 -2.97
C SER A 30 28.86 13.89 -3.94
N PRO A 31 29.04 14.35 -5.19
CA PRO A 31 27.92 14.55 -6.13
C PRO A 31 27.07 13.29 -6.39
N LYS A 32 27.65 12.10 -6.19
CA LYS A 32 26.97 10.81 -6.30
C LYS A 32 25.93 10.58 -5.20
N ASP A 33 26.08 11.19 -4.03
CA ASP A 33 25.18 11.02 -2.87
C ASP A 33 23.83 11.74 -3.06
N VAL A 34 23.79 12.73 -3.96
CA VAL A 34 22.58 13.45 -4.38
C VAL A 34 22.20 13.17 -5.83
N GLY A 35 22.71 12.06 -6.38
CA GLY A 35 22.49 11.67 -7.77
C GLY A 35 21.13 11.02 -8.04
N VAL A 36 21.01 10.47 -9.24
CA VAL A 36 19.78 9.81 -9.73
C VAL A 36 19.43 8.57 -8.90
N THR A 37 20.43 7.76 -8.54
CA THR A 37 20.23 6.51 -7.79
C THR A 37 19.51 6.72 -6.45
N PRO A 38 20.02 7.55 -5.50
CA PRO A 38 19.32 7.80 -4.24
C PRO A 38 17.96 8.49 -4.42
N SER A 39 17.78 9.27 -5.48
CA SER A 39 16.52 9.93 -5.81
C SER A 39 15.43 8.94 -6.23
N ILE A 40 15.77 7.96 -7.08
CA ILE A 40 14.85 6.89 -7.48
C ILE A 40 14.47 6.02 -6.28
N LEU A 41 15.40 5.75 -5.36
CA LEU A 41 15.10 4.99 -4.14
C LEU A 41 14.13 5.73 -3.22
N PHE A 42 14.30 7.05 -3.05
CA PHE A 42 13.34 7.85 -2.31
C PHE A 42 11.94 7.76 -2.93
N LEU A 43 11.83 7.89 -4.25
CA LEU A 43 10.57 7.71 -4.98
C LEU A 43 10.01 6.29 -4.82
N ALA A 44 10.86 5.27 -4.93
CA ALA A 44 10.48 3.88 -4.77
C ALA A 44 9.88 3.63 -3.38
N GLY A 45 10.51 4.12 -2.31
CA GLY A 45 10.02 3.98 -0.94
C GLY A 45 8.62 4.59 -0.75
N VAL A 46 8.38 5.75 -1.37
CA VAL A 46 7.06 6.40 -1.38
C VAL A 46 6.02 5.59 -2.15
N VAL A 47 6.38 5.08 -3.34
CA VAL A 47 5.45 4.27 -4.17
C VAL A 47 5.12 2.95 -3.49
N ILE A 48 6.11 2.25 -2.92
CA ILE A 48 5.92 1.03 -2.12
C ILE A 48 4.94 1.34 -0.98
N GLY A 49 5.20 2.41 -0.23
CA GLY A 49 4.39 2.86 0.91
C GLY A 49 2.96 3.28 0.54
N GLY A 50 2.79 3.86 -0.64
CA GLY A 50 1.54 4.42 -1.13
C GLY A 50 1.27 5.85 -0.63
N ARG A 51 0.60 6.66 -1.45
CA ARG A 51 0.31 8.09 -1.18
C ARG A 51 -0.95 8.38 -0.37
N THR A 52 -1.64 7.35 0.14
CA THR A 52 -2.95 7.51 0.78
C THR A 52 -2.88 8.03 2.20
N THR A 53 -1.78 7.78 2.91
CA THR A 53 -1.54 8.24 4.28
C THR A 53 -0.09 8.70 4.42
N LEU A 54 0.19 9.55 5.41
CA LEU A 54 1.58 9.96 5.72
C LEU A 54 2.44 8.79 6.23
N LEU A 55 1.82 7.79 6.87
CA LEU A 55 2.53 6.61 7.41
C LEU A 55 2.99 5.64 6.33
N GLY A 56 2.28 5.56 5.20
CA GLY A 56 2.64 4.70 4.08
C GLY A 56 4.07 4.96 3.59
N PRO A 57 4.40 6.19 3.14
CA PRO A 57 5.73 6.54 2.67
C PRO A 57 6.82 6.36 3.72
N VAL A 58 6.53 6.62 5.00
CA VAL A 58 7.48 6.42 6.10
C VAL A 58 7.85 4.94 6.23
N LEU A 59 6.85 4.05 6.34
CA LEU A 59 7.08 2.61 6.45
C LEU A 59 7.71 2.02 5.18
N GLY A 60 7.26 2.46 4.01
CA GLY A 60 7.80 2.02 2.72
C GLY A 60 9.26 2.41 2.53
N THR A 61 9.63 3.64 2.93
CA THR A 61 11.02 4.11 2.87
C THR A 61 11.90 3.37 3.87
N ILE A 62 11.43 3.15 5.10
CA ILE A 62 12.18 2.37 6.11
C ILE A 62 12.44 0.94 5.60
N ALA A 63 11.39 0.24 5.15
CA ALA A 63 11.52 -1.12 4.64
C ALA A 63 12.47 -1.18 3.44
N LEU A 64 12.36 -0.24 2.50
CA LEU A 64 13.26 -0.16 1.35
C LEU A 64 14.72 0.08 1.77
N ARG A 65 14.97 0.97 2.74
CA ARG A 65 16.33 1.22 3.25
C ARG A 65 16.92 0.00 3.95
N PHE A 66 16.11 -0.78 4.69
CA PHE A 66 16.57 -2.05 5.27
C PHE A 66 16.97 -3.07 4.21
N VAL A 67 16.13 -3.23 3.17
CA VAL A 67 16.41 -4.08 2.02
C VAL A 67 17.69 -3.60 1.31
N GLU A 68 17.85 -2.29 1.18
CA GLU A 68 19.03 -1.67 0.59
C GLU A 68 20.31 -1.99 1.32
N THR A 69 20.35 -1.75 2.62
CA THR A 69 21.55 -2.04 3.40
C THR A 69 21.91 -3.52 3.33
N GLY A 70 20.93 -4.42 3.50
CA GLY A 70 21.19 -5.87 3.50
C GLY A 70 21.68 -6.43 2.16
N LEU A 71 21.11 -5.99 1.04
CA LEU A 71 21.55 -6.46 -0.28
C LEU A 71 22.82 -5.76 -0.78
N SER A 72 23.04 -4.49 -0.42
CA SER A 72 24.26 -3.75 -0.80
C SER A 72 25.50 -4.36 -0.20
N GLU A 73 25.42 -4.88 1.03
CA GLU A 73 26.53 -5.55 1.71
C GLU A 73 26.90 -6.89 1.08
N THR A 74 25.91 -7.60 0.51
CA THR A 74 26.11 -8.98 0.00
C THR A 74 26.48 -9.02 -1.48
N TYR A 75 25.89 -8.14 -2.32
CA TYR A 75 26.11 -8.15 -3.78
C TYR A 75 26.23 -6.74 -4.39
N PRO A 76 27.36 -6.03 -4.17
CA PRO A 76 27.51 -4.62 -4.57
C PRO A 76 27.36 -4.38 -6.09
N ALA A 77 27.86 -5.30 -6.91
CA ALA A 77 27.85 -5.16 -8.37
C ALA A 77 26.47 -5.39 -9.02
N PHE A 78 25.62 -6.22 -8.40
CA PHE A 78 24.27 -6.51 -8.90
C PHE A 78 23.21 -5.55 -8.33
N TRP A 79 23.53 -4.88 -7.23
CA TRP A 79 22.63 -4.03 -6.48
C TRP A 79 21.98 -2.92 -7.31
N THR A 80 22.73 -2.18 -8.13
CA THR A 80 22.17 -1.09 -8.96
C THR A 80 21.17 -1.59 -10.01
N TYR A 81 21.41 -2.75 -10.62
CA TYR A 81 20.46 -3.37 -11.54
C TYR A 81 19.20 -3.83 -10.81
N PHE A 82 19.36 -4.41 -9.63
CA PHE A 82 18.25 -4.80 -8.77
C PHE A 82 17.40 -3.60 -8.35
N GLN A 83 18.01 -2.47 -7.97
CA GLN A 83 17.30 -1.24 -7.62
C GLN A 83 16.43 -0.72 -8.78
N GLY A 84 16.97 -0.69 -10.00
CA GLY A 84 16.22 -0.29 -11.20
C GLY A 84 15.07 -1.24 -11.52
N ALA A 85 15.32 -2.55 -11.46
CA ALA A 85 14.29 -3.57 -11.68
C ALA A 85 13.19 -3.51 -10.61
N LEU A 86 13.56 -3.35 -9.33
CA LEU A 86 12.63 -3.19 -8.22
C LEU A 86 11.75 -1.96 -8.41
N PHE A 87 12.32 -0.84 -8.84
CA PHE A 87 11.56 0.38 -9.12
C PHE A 87 10.50 0.17 -10.21
N ILE A 88 10.88 -0.44 -11.34
CA ILE A 88 9.95 -0.75 -12.44
C ILE A 88 8.85 -1.70 -11.96
N LEU A 89 9.22 -2.74 -11.21
CA LEU A 89 8.28 -3.72 -10.67
C LEU A 89 7.26 -3.04 -9.73
N VAL A 90 7.73 -2.21 -8.81
CA VAL A 90 6.89 -1.51 -7.84
C VAL A 90 5.91 -0.57 -8.54
N ILE A 91 6.37 0.23 -9.50
CA ILE A 91 5.50 1.17 -10.22
C ILE A 91 4.47 0.43 -11.07
N THR A 92 4.88 -0.66 -11.71
CA THR A 92 4.01 -1.41 -12.64
C THR A 92 2.97 -2.24 -11.89
N PHE A 93 3.37 -2.92 -10.81
CA PHE A 93 2.50 -3.87 -10.11
C PHE A 93 1.83 -3.27 -8.86
N LEU A 94 2.41 -2.24 -8.23
CA LEU A 94 1.90 -1.60 -7.01
C LEU A 94 1.73 -0.07 -7.17
N PRO A 95 1.01 0.44 -8.19
CA PRO A 95 0.88 1.89 -8.42
C PRO A 95 0.12 2.64 -7.32
N GLN A 96 -0.69 1.94 -6.51
CA GLN A 96 -1.38 2.50 -5.34
C GLN A 96 -0.63 2.25 -4.02
N GLY A 97 0.51 1.54 -4.03
CA GLY A 97 1.30 1.15 -2.85
C GLY A 97 0.59 0.17 -1.92
N VAL A 98 1.02 0.08 -0.66
CA VAL A 98 0.40 -0.81 0.37
C VAL A 98 -1.09 -0.51 0.57
N ALA A 99 -1.54 0.70 0.20
CA ALA A 99 -2.95 1.08 0.23
C ALA A 99 -3.86 0.17 -0.61
N THR A 100 -3.31 -0.55 -1.60
CA THR A 100 -4.04 -1.55 -2.39
C THR A 100 -4.44 -2.78 -1.57
N LEU A 101 -3.68 -3.12 -0.51
CA LEU A 101 -4.00 -4.26 0.35
C LEU A 101 -5.26 -4.03 1.18
N GLY A 102 -5.55 -2.80 1.62
CA GLY A 102 -6.70 -2.49 2.48
C GLY A 102 -8.05 -2.83 1.85
N PRO A 103 -8.38 -2.30 0.65
CA PRO A 103 -9.60 -2.64 -0.07
C PRO A 103 -9.62 -4.09 -0.56
N TRP A 104 -8.47 -4.67 -0.92
CA TRP A 104 -8.37 -6.07 -1.34
C TRP A 104 -8.69 -7.03 -0.19
N LEU A 105 -8.16 -6.77 1.01
CA LEU A 105 -8.40 -7.54 2.22
C LEU A 105 -9.85 -7.37 2.72
N LYS A 106 -10.41 -6.16 2.66
CA LYS A 106 -11.83 -5.90 2.97
C LYS A 106 -12.76 -6.62 1.99
N ARG A 107 -12.48 -6.56 0.68
CA ARG A 107 -13.26 -7.30 -0.34
C ARG A 107 -13.18 -8.81 -0.14
N MET A 108 -12.04 -9.33 0.33
CA MET A 108 -11.87 -10.76 0.62
C MET A 108 -12.62 -11.17 1.89
N ALA A 109 -12.60 -10.34 2.94
CA ALA A 109 -13.37 -10.53 4.16
C ALA A 109 -14.90 -10.47 3.91
N GLU A 110 -15.37 -9.56 3.05
CA GLU A 110 -16.77 -9.46 2.63
C GLU A 110 -17.21 -10.67 1.81
N ARG A 111 -16.36 -11.19 0.91
CA ARG A 111 -16.61 -12.44 0.18
C ARG A 111 -16.77 -13.64 1.12
N TYR A 112 -16.00 -13.69 2.22
CA TYR A 112 -16.14 -14.74 3.22
C TYR A 112 -17.41 -14.58 4.06
N ARG A 113 -17.79 -13.34 4.42
CA ARG A 113 -19.01 -13.03 5.17
C ARG A 113 -20.29 -13.29 4.37
N TYR A 114 -20.30 -12.98 3.07
CA TYR A 114 -21.44 -13.21 2.18
C TYR A 114 -21.72 -14.71 1.93
N ARG A 115 -20.67 -15.54 1.82
CA ARG A 115 -20.81 -17.00 1.72
C ARG A 115 -21.37 -17.65 2.98
N ARG A 116 -21.19 -17.03 4.15
CA ARG A 116 -21.68 -17.57 5.43
C ARG A 116 -23.14 -17.20 5.72
N THR A 117 -23.62 -16.05 5.24
CA THR A 117 -25.01 -15.61 5.42
C THR A 117 -25.95 -16.17 4.35
N LYS A 118 -25.45 -16.47 3.15
CA LYS A 118 -26.23 -17.15 2.10
C LYS A 118 -26.14 -18.67 2.28
N LYS A 119 -26.59 -19.18 3.43
CA LYS A 119 -27.07 -20.56 3.51
C LYS A 119 -28.28 -20.63 2.58
N PRO A 120 -28.31 -21.46 1.54
CA PRO A 120 -29.51 -21.61 0.71
C PRO A 120 -30.62 -22.08 1.66
N ALA A 121 -31.65 -21.26 1.85
CA ALA A 121 -32.89 -21.76 2.42
C ALA A 121 -33.41 -22.81 1.43
N PRO A 122 -33.52 -24.09 1.81
CA PRO A 122 -34.19 -25.04 0.95
C PRO A 122 -35.65 -24.61 0.86
N ALA A 123 -36.06 -24.29 -0.36
CA ALA A 123 -37.39 -24.42 -0.91
C ALA A 123 -38.56 -24.35 0.09
N ARG A 124 -39.10 -23.14 0.24
CA ARG A 124 -40.44 -22.87 0.76
C ARG A 124 -41.55 -23.36 -0.21
N ALA A 125 -41.38 -24.52 -0.85
CA ALA A 125 -42.11 -24.85 -2.08
C ALA A 125 -42.87 -26.19 -2.09
N ALA A 126 -43.02 -26.91 -0.96
CA ALA A 126 -43.73 -28.20 -0.99
C ALA A 126 -44.82 -28.43 0.08
N GLU A 127 -45.03 -27.54 1.06
CA GLU A 127 -45.89 -27.90 2.22
C GLU A 127 -46.96 -26.87 2.56
N THR A 128 -47.43 -26.05 1.61
CA THR A 128 -48.50 -25.06 1.88
C THR A 128 -49.64 -25.08 0.85
N ILE A 129 -49.80 -26.18 0.10
CA ILE A 129 -51.04 -26.45 -0.66
C ILE A 129 -51.90 -27.50 0.08
N GLU A 130 -51.93 -27.43 1.40
CA GLU A 130 -53.02 -27.98 2.20
C GLU A 130 -53.57 -26.85 3.05
N THR A 131 -54.52 -26.10 2.48
CA THR A 131 -55.37 -25.16 3.23
C THR A 131 -56.82 -25.60 3.01
N PRO A 132 -57.63 -25.62 4.07
CA PRO A 132 -58.70 -26.58 4.28
C PRO A 132 -59.95 -26.27 3.46
N GLN A 133 -60.56 -27.33 2.94
CA GLN A 133 -61.90 -27.32 2.39
C GLN A 133 -62.91 -27.05 3.53
N LEU A 134 -63.38 -25.80 3.58
CA LEU A 134 -64.76 -25.38 3.86
C LEU A 134 -65.72 -26.56 4.12
N VAL A 135 -66.17 -26.77 5.35
CA VAL A 135 -67.48 -26.27 5.84
C VAL A 135 -68.51 -26.27 4.70
N GLY A 136 -69.10 -27.45 4.49
CA GLY A 136 -70.25 -27.67 3.63
C GLY A 136 -71.11 -28.77 4.23
N ARG A 137 -72.29 -28.37 4.73
CA ARG A 137 -73.54 -29.15 4.80
C ARG A 137 -73.41 -30.68 4.91
N THR A 138 -73.65 -31.20 6.10
CA THR A 138 -74.79 -32.09 6.44
C THR A 138 -74.81 -32.29 7.95
#